data_AF-A0A1J3JJD7-F1
#
_entry.id   AF-A0A1J3JJD7-F1
#
_cell.length_a   1.000
_cell.length_b   1.000
_cell.length_c   1.000
_cell.angle_alpha   90.00
_cell.angle_beta   90.00
_cell.angle_gamma   90.00
#
_symmetry.space_group_name_H-M   'P 1'
#
loop_
_entity.id
_entity.type
_entity.pdbx_description
1 polymer ?
#
loop_
_entity_poly.entity_id
_entity_poly.type
_entity_poly.pdbx_seq_one_letter_code
_entity_poly.pdbx_strand_id
1 'polypeptide(L)'
;LALQGNSPVQKFSLKIQDGLYPVDPIRIFRWILNVLERGLSDLKLNMDLESDCLLPSKVFLSKTLVRLKLDLGFGPTIEVEDVSLPKLKTLYLVATHFEKHGVGLTKLLSGCHMLEDLVLNGISWFLWDLA
;
A
#
# COMPACT_ATOMS: atom_id res chain seq x y z
N LEU A 1 -9.28 -14.04 11.22
CA LEU A 1 -7.86 -14.41 11.10
C LEU A 1 -7.32 -15.27 12.27
N ALA A 2 -8.03 -15.43 13.39
CA ALA A 2 -7.57 -16.24 14.52
C ALA A 2 -7.37 -17.76 14.25
N LEU A 3 -7.90 -18.28 13.12
CA LEU A 3 -7.85 -19.70 12.80
C LEU A 3 -6.52 -20.19 12.19
N GLN A 4 -5.64 -19.30 11.73
CA GLN A 4 -4.38 -19.71 11.07
C GLN A 4 -3.13 -19.70 11.98
N GLY A 5 -3.24 -19.25 13.23
CA GLY A 5 -2.09 -19.04 14.12
C GLY A 5 -1.02 -18.11 13.52
N ASN A 6 0.21 -18.18 14.05
CA ASN A 6 1.37 -17.40 13.56
C ASN A 6 2.06 -18.04 12.34
N SER A 7 1.36 -18.84 11.54
CA SER A 7 1.93 -19.44 10.32
C SER A 7 2.37 -18.35 9.33
N PRO A 8 3.47 -18.52 8.58
CA PRO A 8 3.90 -17.53 7.58
C PRO A 8 2.84 -17.31 6.50
N VAL A 9 2.62 -16.05 6.11
CA VAL A 9 1.74 -15.70 4.97
C VAL A 9 2.62 -15.18 3.87
N GLN A 10 2.70 -15.88 2.74
CA GLN A 10 3.53 -15.43 1.63
C GLN A 10 2.82 -14.41 0.73
N LYS A 11 1.52 -14.60 0.51
CA LYS A 11 0.70 -13.76 -0.38
C LYS A 11 -0.62 -13.39 0.29
N PHE A 12 -1.02 -12.15 0.11
CA PHE A 12 -2.28 -11.63 0.63
C PHE A 12 -2.88 -10.68 -0.40
N SER A 13 -4.15 -10.93 -0.75
CA SER A 13 -4.92 -10.07 -1.63
C SER A 13 -6.20 -9.69 -0.93
N LEU A 14 -6.49 -8.39 -0.87
CA LEU A 14 -7.75 -7.86 -0.39
C LEU A 14 -8.39 -7.02 -1.49
N LYS A 15 -9.67 -7.28 -1.75
CA LYS A 15 -10.54 -6.42 -2.55
C LYS A 15 -11.69 -5.98 -1.66
N ILE A 16 -11.88 -4.69 -1.52
CA ILE A 16 -12.97 -4.10 -0.76
C ILE A 16 -13.44 -2.83 -1.46
N GLN A 17 -14.75 -2.62 -1.44
CA GLN A 17 -15.40 -1.47 -2.03
C GLN A 17 -16.54 -1.09 -1.11
N ASP A 18 -16.71 0.20 -0.86
CA ASP A 18 -17.87 0.66 -0.11
C ASP A 18 -19.16 0.40 -0.89
N GLY A 19 -20.18 -0.06 -0.16
CA GLY A 19 -21.54 -0.20 -0.66
C GLY A 19 -22.47 0.72 0.11
N LEU A 20 -23.73 0.31 0.26
CA LEU A 20 -24.72 1.05 1.07
C LEU A 20 -24.35 1.16 2.56
N TYR A 21 -23.43 0.30 3.03
CA TYR A 21 -22.93 0.30 4.40
C TYR A 21 -21.41 0.40 4.36
N PRO A 22 -20.83 1.55 4.75
CA PRO A 22 -19.39 1.77 4.68
C PRO A 22 -18.65 0.85 5.64
N VAL A 23 -17.49 0.36 5.22
CA VAL A 23 -16.66 -0.50 6.06
C VAL A 23 -15.69 0.35 6.86
N ASP A 24 -15.62 0.12 8.17
CA ASP A 24 -14.62 0.75 9.04
C ASP A 24 -13.18 0.40 8.59
N PRO A 25 -12.41 1.36 8.06
CA PRO A 25 -11.06 1.11 7.53
C PRO A 25 -10.09 0.61 8.59
N ILE A 26 -10.28 0.96 9.86
CA ILE A 26 -9.41 0.57 10.98
C ILE A 26 -9.41 -0.96 11.14
N ARG A 27 -10.56 -1.61 10.92
CA ARG A 27 -10.67 -3.08 10.99
C ARG A 27 -9.88 -3.74 9.86
N ILE A 28 -9.90 -3.13 8.68
CA ILE A 28 -9.16 -3.61 7.51
C ILE A 28 -7.66 -3.46 7.71
N PHE A 29 -7.24 -2.31 8.25
CA PHE A 29 -5.83 -2.05 8.54
C PHE A 29 -5.25 -3.05 9.55
N ARG A 30 -6.03 -3.47 10.56
CA ARG A 30 -5.59 -4.56 11.46
C ARG A 30 -5.29 -5.86 10.73
N TRP A 31 -6.01 -6.19 9.67
CA TRP A 31 -5.73 -7.39 8.86
C TRP A 31 -4.44 -7.22 8.08
N ILE A 32 -4.24 -6.07 7.45
CA ILE A 32 -3.03 -5.72 6.69
C ILE A 32 -1.80 -5.79 7.61
N LEU A 33 -1.86 -5.16 8.78
CA LEU A 33 -0.76 -5.17 9.74
C LEU A 33 -0.43 -6.59 10.23
N ASN A 34 -1.46 -7.40 10.53
CA ASN A 34 -1.26 -8.77 10.97
C ASN A 34 -0.58 -9.64 9.91
N VAL A 35 -0.95 -9.50 8.63
CA VAL A 35 -0.30 -10.30 7.57
C VAL A 35 1.12 -9.83 7.26
N LEU A 36 1.40 -8.53 7.38
CA LEU A 36 2.76 -7.98 7.24
C LEU A 36 3.72 -8.57 8.29
N GLU A 37 3.27 -8.66 9.54
CA GLU A 37 4.05 -9.26 10.65
C GLU A 37 4.35 -10.75 10.42
N ARG A 38 3.63 -11.43 9.53
CA ARG A 38 3.78 -12.85 9.19
C ARG A 38 4.72 -13.09 8.00
N GLY A 39 5.54 -12.11 7.63
CA GLY A 39 6.58 -12.25 6.61
C GLY A 39 6.07 -12.16 5.16
N LEU A 40 5.06 -11.33 4.93
CA LEU A 40 4.42 -11.18 3.62
C LEU A 40 5.41 -10.78 2.52
N SER A 41 5.36 -11.50 1.40
CA SER A 41 6.19 -11.20 0.21
C SER A 41 5.42 -10.59 -0.94
N ASP A 42 4.09 -10.78 -0.98
CA ASP A 42 3.22 -10.30 -2.04
C ASP A 42 1.95 -9.71 -1.44
N LEU A 43 1.78 -8.40 -1.58
CA LEU A 43 0.63 -7.66 -1.10
C LEU A 43 -0.12 -7.04 -2.26
N LYS A 44 -1.40 -7.40 -2.40
CA LYS A 44 -2.35 -6.73 -3.30
C LYS A 44 -3.50 -6.13 -2.50
N LEU A 45 -3.69 -4.83 -2.60
CA LEU A 45 -4.80 -4.10 -2.03
C LEU A 45 -5.58 -3.42 -3.15
N ASN A 46 -6.85 -3.75 -3.28
CA ASN A 46 -7.84 -3.00 -4.03
C ASN A 46 -8.87 -2.50 -3.02
N MET A 47 -8.83 -1.21 -2.71
CA MET A 47 -9.64 -0.60 -1.66
C MET A 47 -10.24 0.69 -2.18
N ASP A 48 -11.49 0.63 -2.60
CA ASP A 48 -12.25 1.80 -3.02
C ASP A 48 -13.23 2.15 -1.90
N LEU A 49 -12.70 2.81 -0.87
CA LEU A 49 -13.42 3.17 0.35
C LEU A 49 -13.49 4.70 0.41
N GLU A 50 -14.66 5.33 0.45
CA GLU A 50 -14.69 6.80 0.55
C GLU A 50 -14.24 7.22 1.96
N SER A 51 -12.95 7.51 2.13
CA SER A 51 -12.36 7.71 3.45
C SER A 51 -11.09 8.56 3.43
N ASP A 52 -11.06 9.57 4.32
CA ASP A 52 -9.88 10.40 4.59
C ASP A 52 -8.81 9.70 5.47
N CYS A 53 -8.79 8.37 5.48
CA CYS A 53 -7.85 7.59 6.29
C CYS A 53 -6.48 7.46 5.62
N LEU A 54 -5.44 7.29 6.44
CA LEU A 54 -4.09 7.01 5.95
C LEU A 54 -3.84 5.50 5.85
N LEU A 55 -3.23 5.07 4.75
CA LEU A 55 -2.75 3.70 4.62
C LEU A 55 -1.68 3.44 5.70
N PRO A 56 -1.70 2.30 6.42
CA PRO A 56 -0.73 2.04 7.47
C PRO A 56 0.73 2.12 6.97
N SER A 57 1.50 3.05 7.53
CA SER A 57 2.89 3.30 7.13
C SER A 57 3.80 2.07 7.21
N LYS A 58 3.48 1.10 8.09
CA LYS A 58 4.17 -0.20 8.17
C LYS A 58 4.21 -0.97 6.85
N VAL A 59 3.28 -0.73 5.92
CA VAL A 59 3.33 -1.30 4.56
C VAL A 59 4.64 -0.90 3.87
N PHE A 60 5.07 0.35 4.01
CA PHE A 60 6.24 0.94 3.38
C PHE A 60 7.56 0.69 4.14
N LEU A 61 7.50 -0.03 5.27
CA LEU A 61 8.65 -0.42 6.08
C LEU A 61 8.91 -1.93 6.05
N SER A 62 8.21 -2.66 5.17
CA SER A 62 8.31 -4.11 5.11
C SER A 62 9.64 -4.56 4.48
N LYS A 63 10.41 -5.34 5.24
CA LYS A 63 11.68 -5.93 4.79
C LYS A 63 11.50 -7.21 3.96
N THR A 64 10.27 -7.70 3.83
CA THR A 64 9.94 -8.98 3.17
C THR A 64 9.18 -8.81 1.88
N LEU A 65 8.51 -7.67 1.66
CA LEU A 65 7.74 -7.44 0.44
C LEU A 65 8.64 -7.45 -0.80
N VAL A 66 8.23 -8.27 -1.77
CA VAL A 66 8.81 -8.38 -3.11
C VAL A 66 7.87 -7.77 -4.15
N ARG A 67 6.55 -7.91 -3.95
CA ARG A 67 5.53 -7.32 -4.81
C ARG A 67 4.52 -6.53 -3.98
N LEU A 68 4.26 -5.30 -4.40
CA LEU A 68 3.26 -4.41 -3.81
C LEU A 68 2.37 -3.87 -4.91
N LYS A 69 1.07 -4.14 -4.81
CA LYS A 69 0.04 -3.60 -5.70
C LYS A 69 -1.00 -2.86 -4.90
N LEU A 70 -1.12 -1.56 -5.15
CA LEU A 70 -2.08 -0.68 -4.52
C LEU A 70 -3.00 -0.14 -5.61
N ASP A 71 -4.30 -0.34 -5.40
CA ASP A 71 -5.38 0.20 -6.21
C ASP A 71 -6.37 0.82 -5.22
N LEU A 72 -6.27 2.14 -5.04
CA LEU A 72 -6.87 2.80 -3.88
C LEU A 72 -8.06 3.67 -4.23
N GLY A 73 -8.43 3.92 -5.49
CA GLY A 73 -9.62 4.70 -5.83
C GLY A 73 -9.72 6.03 -5.04
N PHE A 74 -10.86 6.28 -4.41
CA PHE A 74 -11.06 7.38 -3.43
C PHE A 74 -10.75 6.99 -1.98
N GLY A 75 -10.02 5.89 -1.84
CA GLY A 75 -9.56 5.22 -0.64
C GLY A 75 -8.41 5.89 0.09
N PRO A 76 -7.77 5.12 0.99
CA PRO A 76 -6.80 5.66 1.91
C PRO A 76 -5.64 6.36 1.21
N THR A 77 -5.26 7.52 1.74
CA THR A 77 -4.12 8.29 1.26
C THR A 77 -2.81 7.67 1.72
N ILE A 78 -1.77 7.78 0.90
CA ILE A 78 -0.42 7.33 1.21
C ILE A 78 0.36 8.47 1.86
N GLU A 79 0.76 8.27 3.11
CA GLU A 79 1.77 9.08 3.77
C GLU A 79 3.09 8.31 3.86
N VAL A 80 4.17 8.95 3.39
CA VAL A 80 5.52 8.37 3.35
C VAL A 80 6.51 9.29 4.05
N GLU A 81 6.63 9.14 5.36
CA GLU A 81 7.70 9.80 6.13
C GLU A 81 9.02 9.02 6.02
N ASP A 82 8.95 7.71 6.26
CA ASP A 82 10.06 6.78 6.15
C ASP A 82 9.69 5.62 5.24
N VAL A 83 10.62 5.21 4.38
CA VAL A 83 10.39 4.14 3.41
C VAL A 83 11.61 3.23 3.39
N SER A 84 11.37 1.94 3.60
CA SER A 84 12.39 0.90 3.53
C SER A 84 11.75 -0.37 2.99
N LEU A 85 11.92 -0.59 1.69
CA LEU A 85 11.38 -1.71 0.94
C LEU A 85 12.53 -2.45 0.22
N PRO A 86 13.51 -2.98 0.99
CA PRO A 86 14.81 -3.41 0.46
C PRO A 86 14.75 -4.62 -0.48
N LYS A 87 13.61 -5.33 -0.55
CA LYS A 87 13.40 -6.50 -1.43
C LYS A 87 12.35 -6.27 -2.51
N LEU A 88 11.76 -5.08 -2.57
CA LEU A 88 10.65 -4.82 -3.47
C LEU A 88 11.16 -4.75 -4.90
N LYS A 89 10.63 -5.64 -5.75
CA LYS A 89 10.93 -5.73 -7.18
C LYS A 89 9.80 -5.19 -8.04
N THR A 90 8.56 -5.31 -7.60
CA THR A 90 7.40 -4.83 -8.36
C THR A 90 6.56 -3.87 -7.52
N LEU A 91 6.37 -2.67 -8.03
CA LEU A 91 5.47 -1.66 -7.47
C LEU A 91 4.41 -1.29 -8.51
N TYR A 92 3.15 -1.46 -8.13
CA TYR A 92 1.99 -1.13 -8.96
C TYR A 92 1.10 -0.17 -8.19
N LEU A 93 0.91 1.05 -8.69
CA LEU A 93 0.06 2.07 -8.09
C LEU A 93 -1.05 2.44 -9.07
N VAL A 94 -2.31 2.27 -8.65
CA VAL A 94 -3.51 2.67 -9.39
C VAL A 94 -4.36 3.59 -8.56
N ALA A 95 -4.75 4.73 -9.13
CA ALA A 95 -5.66 5.68 -8.48
C ALA A 95 -5.25 5.94 -7.01
N THR A 96 -3.95 6.12 -6.77
CA THR A 96 -3.42 6.33 -5.42
C THR A 96 -3.14 7.81 -5.20
N HIS A 97 -3.47 8.28 -4.01
CA HIS A 97 -3.23 9.65 -3.57
C HIS A 97 -2.10 9.68 -2.54
N PHE A 98 -1.25 10.70 -2.61
CA PHE A 98 -0.22 10.97 -1.59
C PHE A 98 -0.61 12.20 -0.78
N GLU A 99 -0.42 12.14 0.53
CA GLU A 99 -0.76 13.22 1.46
C GLU A 99 0.06 14.48 1.15
N LYS A 100 1.36 14.29 0.89
CA LYS A 100 2.27 15.34 0.44
C LYS A 100 2.37 15.30 -1.08
N HIS A 101 1.67 16.23 -1.74
CA HIS A 101 1.77 16.45 -3.18
C HIS A 101 3.22 16.73 -3.60
N GLY A 102 3.59 16.30 -4.81
CA GLY A 102 4.90 16.58 -5.41
C GLY A 102 6.05 15.68 -4.92
N VAL A 103 6.09 15.37 -3.63
CA VAL A 103 7.23 14.69 -2.97
C VAL A 103 6.95 13.22 -2.65
N GLY A 104 5.68 12.84 -2.45
CA GLY A 104 5.29 11.51 -1.96
C GLY A 104 5.82 10.35 -2.82
N LEU A 105 5.67 10.42 -4.15
CA LEU A 105 6.15 9.35 -5.02
C LEU A 105 7.67 9.24 -5.00
N THR A 106 8.40 10.35 -5.11
CA THR A 106 9.87 10.37 -5.06
C THR A 106 10.38 9.78 -3.74
N LYS A 107 9.73 10.12 -2.63
CA LYS A 107 10.04 9.56 -1.31
C LYS A 107 9.75 8.06 -1.23
N LEU A 108 8.64 7.59 -1.77
CA LEU A 108 8.32 6.15 -1.87
C LEU A 108 9.39 5.39 -2.68
N LEU A 109 9.78 5.91 -3.83
CA LEU A 109 10.79 5.29 -4.68
C LEU A 109 12.18 5.27 -4.03
N SER A 110 12.50 6.27 -3.19
CA SER A 110 13.80 6.37 -2.52
C SER A 110 14.14 5.16 -1.62
N GLY A 111 13.12 4.45 -1.10
CA GLY A 111 13.30 3.26 -0.28
C GLY A 111 13.23 1.93 -1.03
N CYS A 112 13.06 1.95 -2.37
CA CYS A 112 12.84 0.77 -3.21
C CYS A 112 14.07 0.42 -4.07
N HIS A 113 15.22 0.13 -3.44
CA HIS A 113 16.49 -0.04 -4.17
C HIS A 113 16.58 -1.25 -5.14
N MET A 114 15.68 -2.22 -5.01
CA MET A 114 15.65 -3.44 -5.85
C MET A 114 14.52 -3.43 -6.89
N LEU A 115 13.91 -2.26 -7.13
CA LEU A 115 12.75 -2.14 -8.00
C LEU A 115 13.12 -2.47 -9.46
N GLU A 116 12.44 -3.46 -10.02
CA GLU A 116 12.61 -3.94 -11.41
C GLU A 116 11.44 -3.48 -12.28
N ASP A 117 10.22 -3.50 -11.73
CA ASP A 117 8.97 -3.15 -12.42
C ASP A 117 8.22 -2.05 -11.68
N LEU A 118 7.94 -0.94 -12.37
CA LEU A 118 7.10 0.15 -11.88
C LEU A 118 5.92 0.37 -12.83
N VAL A 119 4.71 0.35 -12.28
CA VAL A 119 3.51 0.74 -13.02
C VAL A 119 2.74 1.79 -12.24
N LEU A 120 2.38 2.86 -12.94
CA LEU A 120 1.63 3.98 -12.43
C LEU A 120 0.42 4.19 -13.36
N ASN A 121 -0.78 4.09 -12.81
CA ASN A 121 -2.03 4.24 -13.57
C ASN A 121 -3.01 5.14 -12.83
N GLY A 122 -3.63 6.10 -13.51
CA GLY A 122 -4.55 7.04 -12.85
C GLY A 122 -3.90 7.84 -11.71
N ILE A 123 -2.57 8.03 -11.76
CA ILE A 123 -1.85 8.91 -10.83
C ILE A 123 -1.93 10.32 -11.39
N SER A 124 -2.41 11.26 -10.58
CA SER A 124 -2.52 12.65 -11.03
C SER A 124 -1.15 13.27 -11.32
N TRP A 125 -1.06 14.00 -12.44
CA TRP A 125 0.15 14.67 -12.94
C TRP A 125 0.62 15.83 -12.04
N PHE A 126 -0.24 16.41 -11.20
CA PHE A 126 0.14 17.41 -10.20
C PHE A 126 0.75 16.81 -8.92
N LEU A 127 0.88 15.48 -8.83
CA LEU A 127 1.61 14.79 -7.74
C LEU A 127 3.12 14.71 -8.01
N TRP A 128 3.58 15.21 -9.16
CA TRP A 128 4.97 15.16 -9.59
C TRP A 128 5.54 16.57 -9.49
N ASP A 129 6.36 16.84 -8.48
CA ASP A 129 7.24 18.00 -8.54
C ASP A 129 8.44 17.61 -9.40
N LEU A 130 8.40 18.01 -10.67
CA LEU A 130 9.59 18.13 -11.51
C LEU A 130 10.34 19.39 -11.03
N ALA A 131 11.10 19.26 -9.94
CA ALA A 131 12.13 20.21 -9.56
C ALA A 131 13.49 19.69 -10.00
#